data_AF-A0A2V5QXA3-F1
#
_entry.id   AF-A0A2V5QXA3-F1
#
_cell.length_a   1.000
_cell.length_b   1.000
_cell.length_c   1.000
_cell.angle_alpha   90.00
_cell.angle_beta   90.00
_cell.angle_gamma   90.00
#
_symmetry.space_group_name_H-M   'P 1'
#
loop_
_entity.id
_entity.type
_entity.pdbx_description
1 polymer ?
#
loop_
_entity_poly.entity_id
_entity_poly.type
_entity_poly.pdbx_seq_one_letter_code
_entity_poly.pdbx_strand_id
1 'polypeptide(L)'
;YRREGYEIWRADLVVGSQIDPTSITNPHIRAHAFEGQLFRSVLEEALHAHRVRTQVLIEGDIYAKAAVQLKKPSAQLRHLIQTFGRFTEGPWRAEQKAAALAAWLALC
;
A
#
# COMPACT_ATOMS: atom_id res chain seq x y z
N TYR A 1 17.73 10.90 1.83
CA TYR A 1 16.97 10.59 3.07
C TYR A 1 17.86 10.32 4.31
N ARG A 2 18.41 9.11 4.59
CA ARG A 2 19.22 8.92 5.83
C ARG A 2 20.48 9.78 5.87
N ARG A 3 21.16 9.92 4.73
CA ARG A 3 22.33 10.81 4.57
C ARG A 3 21.99 12.29 4.74
N GLU A 4 20.71 12.65 4.66
CA GLU A 4 20.20 14.01 4.89
C GLU A 4 19.56 14.15 6.29
N GLY A 5 19.69 13.14 7.17
CA GLY A 5 19.17 13.17 8.53
C GLY A 5 17.70 12.75 8.68
N TYR A 6 17.04 12.30 7.62
CA TYR A 6 15.64 11.83 7.69
C TYR A 6 15.55 10.35 8.09
N GLU A 7 14.75 10.05 9.10
CA GLU A 7 14.38 8.71 9.53
C GLU A 7 13.05 8.27 8.89
N ILE A 8 12.97 7.02 8.45
CA ILE A 8 11.70 6.42 8.02
C ILE A 8 11.01 5.92 9.28
N TRP A 9 9.90 6.55 9.67
CA TRP A 9 9.14 6.17 10.86
C TRP A 9 7.88 5.36 10.53
N ARG A 10 7.43 5.38 9.27
CA ARG A 10 6.24 4.65 8.80
C ARG A 10 6.36 4.20 7.34
N ALA A 11 5.77 3.05 7.03
CA ALA A 11 5.62 2.52 5.68
C ALA A 11 4.32 1.68 5.60
N ASP A 12 3.47 1.95 4.62
CA ASP A 12 2.21 1.21 4.43
C ASP A 12 2.36 0.20 3.27
N LEU A 13 1.79 -1.00 3.44
CA LEU A 13 1.82 -2.08 2.46
C LEU A 13 0.45 -2.18 1.76
N VAL A 14 0.44 -2.15 0.43
CA VAL A 14 -0.79 -2.30 -0.36
C VAL A 14 -0.89 -3.74 -0.86
N VAL A 15 -2.01 -4.39 -0.58
CA VAL A 15 -2.31 -5.76 -1.01
C VAL A 15 -3.64 -5.83 -1.74
N GLY A 16 -3.78 -6.80 -2.65
CA GLY A 16 -5.05 -7.01 -3.37
C GLY A 16 -6.15 -7.61 -2.48
N SER A 17 -5.80 -8.39 -1.46
CA SER A 17 -6.73 -9.07 -0.56
C SER A 17 -6.05 -9.46 0.76
N GLN A 18 -6.86 -9.69 1.80
CA GLN A 18 -6.47 -10.30 3.08
C GLN A 18 -7.33 -11.53 3.41
N ILE A 19 -7.89 -12.18 2.39
CA ILE A 19 -8.65 -13.42 2.57
C ILE A 19 -7.79 -14.47 3.26
N ASP A 20 -8.38 -15.23 4.18
CA ASP A 20 -7.74 -16.40 4.77
C ASP A 20 -7.50 -17.45 3.67
N PRO A 21 -6.25 -17.80 3.33
CA PRO A 21 -5.99 -18.78 2.27
C PRO A 21 -6.64 -20.14 2.56
N THR A 22 -6.83 -20.51 3.83
CA THR A 22 -7.43 -21.79 4.22
C THR A 22 -8.90 -21.88 3.84
N SER A 23 -9.60 -20.74 3.69
CA SER A 23 -11.00 -20.71 3.26
C SER A 23 -11.17 -20.87 1.74
N ILE A 24 -10.09 -20.92 0.96
CA ILE A 24 -10.13 -20.99 -0.51
C ILE A 24 -10.12 -22.45 -0.96
N THR A 25 -11.18 -22.89 -1.65
CA THR A 25 -11.30 -24.27 -2.14
C THR A 25 -10.33 -24.59 -3.29
N ASN A 26 -10.19 -23.69 -4.27
CA ASN A 26 -9.33 -23.93 -5.44
C ASN A 26 -7.84 -23.96 -5.03
N PRO A 27 -7.11 -25.09 -5.24
CA PRO A 27 -5.73 -25.23 -4.79
C PRO A 27 -4.76 -24.20 -5.38
N HIS A 28 -4.92 -23.83 -6.65
CA HIS A 28 -4.04 -22.87 -7.32
C HIS A 28 -4.24 -21.46 -6.76
N ILE A 29 -5.49 -21.04 -6.60
CA ILE A 29 -5.82 -19.73 -6.00
C ILE A 29 -5.38 -19.68 -4.53
N ARG A 30 -5.55 -20.78 -3.79
CA ARG A 30 -5.08 -20.91 -2.41
C ARG A 30 -3.56 -20.79 -2.31
N ALA A 31 -2.81 -21.40 -3.22
CA ALA A 31 -1.35 -21.27 -3.26
C ALA A 31 -0.91 -19.81 -3.47
N HIS A 32 -1.53 -19.09 -4.41
CA HIS A 32 -1.26 -17.66 -4.61
C HIS A 32 -1.67 -16.80 -3.41
N ALA A 33 -2.75 -17.14 -2.70
CA ALA A 33 -3.12 -16.44 -1.47
C ALA A 33 -2.09 -16.66 -0.35
N PHE A 34 -1.56 -17.89 -0.18
CA PHE A 34 -0.45 -18.15 0.74
C PHE A 34 0.83 -17.41 0.34
N GLU A 35 1.15 -17.36 -0.96
CA GLU A 35 2.28 -16.59 -1.47
C GLU A 35 2.16 -15.09 -1.14
N GLY A 36 0.98 -14.50 -1.39
CA GLY A 36 0.69 -13.12 -1.02
C GLY A 36 0.78 -12.87 0.50
N GLN A 37 0.28 -13.82 1.30
CA GLN A 37 0.41 -13.78 2.76
C GLN A 37 1.88 -13.82 3.20
N LEU A 38 2.68 -14.72 2.62
CA LEU A 38 4.10 -14.87 2.92
C LEU A 38 4.87 -13.58 2.64
N PHE A 39 4.75 -13.02 1.43
CA PHE A 39 5.47 -11.80 1.07
C PHE A 39 5.09 -10.62 1.96
N ARG A 40 3.78 -10.45 2.23
CA ARG A 40 3.30 -9.41 3.15
C ARG A 40 3.89 -9.61 4.55
N SER A 41 3.79 -10.81 5.12
CA SER A 41 4.25 -11.09 6.49
C SER A 41 5.75 -10.87 6.66
N VAL A 42 6.57 -11.29 5.70
CA VAL A 42 8.03 -11.07 5.75
C VAL A 42 8.38 -9.58 5.71
N LEU A 43 7.66 -8.79 4.89
CA LEU A 43 7.88 -7.34 4.84
C LEU A 43 7.44 -6.65 6.13
N GLU A 44 6.30 -7.02 6.70
CA GLU A 44 5.85 -6.48 7.99
C GLU A 44 6.84 -6.81 9.11
N GLU A 45 7.34 -8.04 9.16
CA GLU A 45 8.34 -8.46 10.14
C GLU A 45 9.63 -7.65 10.02
N ALA A 46 10.12 -7.46 8.79
CA ALA A 46 11.32 -6.66 8.53
C ALA A 46 11.12 -5.18 8.93
N LEU A 47 9.99 -4.57 8.58
CA LEU A 47 9.67 -3.19 8.96
C LEU A 47 9.58 -3.03 10.48
N HIS A 48 8.91 -3.98 11.16
CA HIS A 48 8.80 -4.00 12.60
C HIS A 48 10.16 -4.17 13.30
N ALA A 49 11.04 -5.05 12.80
CA ALA A 49 12.41 -5.22 13.30
C ALA A 49 13.23 -3.91 13.21
N HIS A 50 12.92 -3.08 12.22
CA HIS A 50 13.50 -1.75 12.05
C HIS A 50 12.70 -0.61 12.71
N ARG A 51 11.71 -0.92 13.55
CA ARG A 51 10.84 0.04 14.26
C ARG A 51 10.08 0.99 13.33
N VAL A 52 9.86 0.58 12.08
CA VAL A 52 9.03 1.31 11.13
C VAL A 52 7.58 0.91 11.39
N ARG A 53 6.70 1.88 11.68
CA ARG A 53 5.28 1.60 11.83
C ARG A 53 4.69 1.16 10.50
N THR A 54 3.82 0.16 10.52
CA THR A 54 3.26 -0.39 9.29
C THR A 54 1.77 -0.60 9.38
N GLN A 55 1.08 -0.33 8.27
CA GLN A 55 -0.32 -0.65 8.07
C GLN A 55 -0.48 -1.42 6.76
N VAL A 56 -1.39 -2.40 6.75
CA VAL A 56 -1.80 -3.10 5.54
C VAL A 56 -3.08 -2.46 4.99
N LEU A 57 -3.05 -2.08 3.72
CA LEU A 57 -4.14 -1.45 2.99
C LEU A 57 -4.59 -2.37 1.85
N ILE A 58 -5.90 -2.51 1.68
CA ILE A 58 -6.49 -3.26 0.56
C ILE A 58 -6.66 -2.29 -0.60
N GLU A 59 -6.16 -2.66 -1.79
CA GLU A 59 -6.19 -1.81 -2.99
C GLU A 59 -7.61 -1.34 -3.33
N GLY A 60 -8.61 -2.23 -3.19
CA GLY A 60 -10.02 -1.90 -3.44
C GLY A 60 -10.58 -0.78 -2.55
N ASP A 61 -10.07 -0.66 -1.33
CA ASP A 61 -10.62 0.25 -0.30
C ASP A 61 -9.77 1.50 -0.08
N ILE A 62 -8.55 1.55 -0.63
CA ILE A 62 -7.54 2.56 -0.29
C ILE A 62 -8.04 3.99 -0.52
N TYR A 63 -8.79 4.23 -1.60
CA TYR A 63 -9.33 5.56 -1.90
C TYR A 63 -10.43 5.98 -0.93
N ALA A 64 -11.27 5.05 -0.47
CA ALA A 64 -12.30 5.34 0.52
C ALA A 64 -11.66 5.66 1.88
N LYS A 65 -10.68 4.86 2.31
CA LYS A 65 -9.89 5.12 3.53
C LYS A 65 -9.18 6.47 3.45
N ALA A 66 -8.52 6.75 2.33
CA ALA A 66 -7.82 8.01 2.12
C ALA A 66 -8.75 9.21 2.13
N ALA A 67 -9.97 9.07 1.58
CA ALA A 67 -10.94 10.16 1.57
C ALA A 67 -11.33 10.60 2.99
N VAL A 68 -11.52 9.64 3.90
CA VAL A 68 -11.80 9.90 5.31
C VAL A 68 -10.58 10.54 5.99
N GLN A 69 -9.40 9.94 5.86
CA GLN A 69 -8.21 10.40 6.58
C GLN A 69 -7.69 11.75 6.09
N LEU A 70 -7.68 11.98 4.78
CA LEU A 70 -7.21 13.23 4.15
C LEU A 70 -8.30 14.30 4.05
N LYS A 71 -9.55 13.97 4.43
CA LYS A 71 -10.73 14.86 4.33
C LYS A 71 -10.90 15.43 2.92
N LYS A 72 -10.77 14.57 1.90
CA LYS A 72 -10.87 14.93 0.47
C LYS A 72 -11.71 13.89 -0.28
N PRO A 73 -12.56 14.28 -1.24
CA PRO A 73 -13.30 13.30 -2.04
C PRO A 73 -12.38 12.34 -2.79
N SER A 74 -12.77 11.06 -2.89
CA SER A 74 -11.99 10.04 -3.60
C SER A 74 -11.67 10.41 -5.05
N ALA A 75 -12.58 11.11 -5.75
CA ALA A 75 -12.35 11.60 -7.10
C ALA A 75 -11.22 12.64 -7.17
N GLN A 76 -11.15 13.55 -6.19
CA GLN A 76 -10.07 14.52 -6.09
C GLN A 76 -8.73 13.84 -5.82
N LEU A 77 -8.71 12.85 -4.92
CA LEU A 77 -7.51 12.06 -4.63
C LEU A 77 -7.00 11.31 -5.86
N ARG A 78 -7.88 10.67 -6.64
CA ARG A 78 -7.53 10.01 -7.92
C ARG A 78 -6.88 10.99 -8.90
N HIS A 79 -7.43 12.20 -9.03
CA HIS A 79 -6.87 13.23 -9.90
C HIS A 79 -5.47 13.69 -9.45
N LEU A 80 -5.29 13.94 -8.15
CA LEU A 80 -4.00 14.34 -7.59
C LEU A 80 -2.92 13.27 -7.81
N ILE A 81 -3.23 12.02 -7.49
CA ILE A 81 -2.31 10.88 -7.70
C ILE A 81 -1.97 10.71 -9.19
N GLN A 82 -2.94 10.87 -10.09
CA GLN A 82 -2.68 10.86 -11.52
C GLN A 82 -1.77 12.00 -11.97
N THR A 83 -1.83 13.15 -11.29
CA THR A 83 -0.96 14.30 -11.57
C THR A 83 0.47 14.03 -11.12
N PHE A 84 0.67 13.38 -9.97
CA PHE A 84 2.00 12.97 -9.50
C PHE A 84 2.74 12.08 -10.50
N GLY A 85 2.04 11.12 -11.11
CA GLY A 85 2.61 10.24 -12.13
C GLY A 85 2.96 10.90 -13.47
N ARG A 86 2.65 12.18 -13.68
CA ARG A 86 3.08 12.92 -14.88
C ARG A 86 4.52 13.41 -14.80
N PHE A 87 5.11 13.41 -13.60
CA PHE A 87 6.50 13.86 -13.37
C PHE A 87 7.52 12.71 -13.42
N THR A 88 7.12 11.54 -13.92
CA THR A 88 7.98 10.37 -14.11
C THR A 88 8.09 10.02 -15.60
N GLU A 89 9.04 9.14 -15.97
CA GLU A 89 9.33 8.73 -17.36
C GLU A 89 8.17 8.01 -18.10
N GLY A 90 6.99 7.91 -17.48
CA GLY A 90 5.77 7.36 -18.06
C GLY A 90 4.60 7.45 -17.08
N PRO A 91 3.35 7.24 -17.53
CA PRO A 91 2.20 7.26 -16.67
C PRO A 91 2.26 6.12 -15.65
N TRP A 92 1.96 6.43 -14.39
CA TRP A 92 1.91 5.41 -13.35
C TRP A 92 0.83 4.34 -13.61
N ARG A 93 1.22 3.08 -13.36
CA ARG A 93 0.31 1.94 -13.27
C ARG A 93 -0.57 2.04 -12.01
N ALA A 94 -1.58 1.18 -11.92
CA ALA A 94 -2.52 1.18 -10.79
C ALA A 94 -1.79 0.98 -9.45
N GLU A 95 -0.83 0.07 -9.42
CA GLU A 95 -0.06 -0.31 -8.24
C GLU A 95 0.83 0.84 -7.78
N GLN A 96 1.47 1.57 -8.70
CA GLN A 96 2.26 2.75 -8.39
C GLN A 96 1.40 3.89 -7.82
N LYS A 97 0.20 4.10 -8.37
CA LYS A 97 -0.76 5.07 -7.87
C LYS A 97 -1.24 4.71 -6.46
N ALA A 98 -1.54 3.44 -6.21
CA ALA A 98 -1.95 2.95 -4.89
C ALA A 98 -0.82 3.09 -3.87
N ALA A 99 0.41 2.71 -4.23
CA ALA A 99 1.60 2.87 -3.39
C ALA A 99 1.87 4.34 -3.05
N ALA A 100 1.71 5.26 -4.02
CA ALA A 100 1.86 6.69 -3.76
C ALA A 100 0.78 7.24 -2.80
N LEU A 101 -0.47 6.79 -2.93
CA LEU A 101 -1.53 7.16 -2.00
C LEU A 101 -1.28 6.60 -0.59
N ALA A 102 -0.84 5.34 -0.49
CA ALA A 102 -0.43 4.73 0.78
C ALA A 102 0.72 5.50 1.43
N ALA A 103 1.74 5.87 0.66
CA ALA A 103 2.85 6.69 1.16
C ALA A 103 2.36 8.06 1.67
N TRP A 104 1.36 8.67 1.02
CA TRP A 104 0.77 9.91 1.52
C TRP A 104 0.01 9.70 2.83
N LEU A 105 -0.75 8.62 2.98
CA LEU A 105 -1.42 8.28 4.24
C LEU A 105 -0.42 8.02 5.38
N ALA A 106 0.75 7.45 5.07
CA ALA A 106 1.83 7.25 6.02
C ALA A 106 2.43 8.56 6.56
N LEU A 107 2.21 9.70 5.89
CA LEU A 107 2.67 11.02 6.35
C LEU A 107 1.66 11.74 7.24
N CYS A 108 0.45 11.20 7.39
CA CYS A 108 -0.64 11.77 8.20
C CYS A 108 -0.74 11.08 9.56
#